data_AF-A0A0K0K4S9-F1
#
_entry.id   AF-A0A0K0K4S9-F1
#
_cell.length_a   1.000
_cell.length_b   1.000
_cell.length_c   1.000
_cell.angle_alpha   90.00
_cell.angle_beta   90.00
_cell.angle_gamma   90.00
#
_symmetry.space_group_name_H-M   'P 1'
#
loop_
_entity.id
_entity.type
_entity.pdbx_description
1 polymer ?
#
loop_
_entity_poly.entity_id
_entity_poly.type
_entity_poly.pdbx_seq_one_letter_code
_entity_poly.pdbx_strand_id
1 'polypeptide(L)'
;CGIRVSKAGDTTQGAQPVLINGDKRHPANFGKLCIKGKNLGDTLGNDNRLALPQINNQMQKWPKTLDYVASQLTKTIDQYGPDSVAFYTSGQLLTEDYYLANKLMKGFIGSGNIDTNSRLCMSSAVSAHKRAFGEDIVPMSYSDIIKADLIVLTGSNLAWCHPVIYQQIREEKTKRPELKVVVIDPRVTASTELADLHLMIKAGGDLCLFNGLLNYLNENGYIDGDSLTIEGLDDALLSAKKDCMQKNSTRSGECQLDKIGLSKKEINSFFELFARNDKIVTIFSQGINQSVQGTDQGNAIINCHLASGKIGKVGSGPFS
;
A
#
# COMPACT_ATOMS: atom_id res chain seq x y z
N CYS A 1 -5.06 -9.45 11.00
CA CYS A 1 -5.90 -10.60 10.59
C CYS A 1 -5.18 -11.90 10.95
N GLY A 2 -5.89 -13.04 10.97
CA GLY A 2 -5.28 -14.34 11.26
C GLY A 2 -4.66 -14.48 12.65
N ILE A 3 -5.16 -13.75 13.64
CA ILE A 3 -4.75 -13.87 15.04
C ILE A 3 -5.88 -14.58 15.80
N ARG A 4 -5.53 -15.58 16.60
CA ARG A 4 -6.40 -16.23 17.57
C ARG A 4 -6.01 -15.75 18.96
N VAL A 5 -7.00 -15.24 19.68
CA VAL A 5 -6.88 -14.80 21.06
C VAL A 5 -7.59 -15.82 21.94
N SER A 6 -6.90 -16.33 22.95
CA SER A 6 -7.48 -17.28 23.92
C SER A 6 -7.05 -16.91 25.34
N LYS A 7 -7.87 -17.23 26.33
CA LYS A 7 -7.48 -17.10 27.74
C LYS A 7 -6.48 -18.21 28.10
N ALA A 8 -5.44 -17.89 28.86
CA ALA A 8 -4.76 -18.94 29.63
C ALA A 8 -5.77 -19.56 30.61
N GLY A 9 -5.71 -20.88 30.84
CA GLY A 9 -6.59 -21.55 31.79
C GLY A 9 -6.43 -21.03 33.23
N ASP A 10 -7.37 -21.37 34.11
CA ASP A 10 -7.49 -20.88 35.50
C ASP A 10 -6.14 -20.82 36.24
N THR A 11 -5.54 -19.63 36.27
CA THR A 11 -4.51 -19.29 37.26
C THR A 11 -5.18 -18.49 38.39
N THR A 12 -5.12 -19.01 39.61
CA THR A 12 -5.90 -18.53 40.77
C THR A 12 -5.41 -17.20 41.38
N GLN A 13 -4.52 -16.44 40.73
CA GLN A 13 -4.07 -15.13 41.22
C GLN A 13 -3.71 -14.19 40.06
N GLY A 14 -4.48 -13.12 39.85
CA GLY A 14 -4.16 -12.01 38.95
C GLY A 14 -4.92 -11.97 37.61
N ALA A 15 -4.72 -10.89 36.85
CA ALA A 15 -5.29 -10.74 35.51
C ALA A 15 -4.76 -11.86 34.60
N GLN A 16 -5.68 -12.67 34.06
CA GLN A 16 -5.33 -13.85 33.25
C GLN A 16 -4.50 -13.43 32.02
N PRO A 17 -3.30 -13.99 31.80
CA PRO A 17 -2.54 -13.69 30.60
C PRO A 17 -3.30 -14.16 29.36
N VAL A 18 -3.38 -13.27 28.37
CA VAL A 18 -4.01 -13.55 27.09
C VAL A 18 -2.99 -14.25 26.18
N LEU A 19 -3.34 -15.43 25.68
CA LEU A 19 -2.52 -16.16 24.72
C LEU A 19 -2.82 -15.68 23.30
N ILE A 20 -1.77 -15.26 22.61
CA ILE A 20 -1.82 -14.82 21.22
C ILE A 20 -1.17 -15.87 20.33
N ASN A 21 -1.94 -16.41 19.40
CA ASN A 21 -1.48 -17.39 18.42
C ASN A 21 -1.91 -16.99 17.02
N GLY A 22 -1.19 -17.44 15.98
CA GLY A 22 -1.70 -17.31 14.62
C GLY A 22 -2.81 -18.33 14.35
N ASP A 23 -3.85 -17.92 13.63
CA ASP A 23 -4.85 -18.84 13.12
C ASP A 23 -4.29 -19.64 11.95
N LYS A 24 -4.11 -20.95 12.15
CA LYS A 24 -3.57 -21.88 11.15
C LYS A 24 -4.42 -21.98 9.88
N ARG A 25 -5.71 -21.66 9.96
CA ARG A 25 -6.65 -21.72 8.82
C ARG A 25 -6.76 -20.40 8.06
N HIS A 26 -6.23 -19.31 8.61
CA HIS A 26 -6.39 -18.01 8.00
C HIS A 26 -5.45 -17.85 6.79
N PRO A 27 -5.97 -17.52 5.60
CA PRO A 27 -5.22 -17.60 4.35
C PRO A 27 -4.09 -16.57 4.22
N ALA A 28 -4.14 -15.48 5.00
CA ALA A 28 -3.10 -14.45 4.96
C ALA A 28 -1.78 -14.87 5.65
N ASN A 29 -1.82 -15.78 6.62
CA ASN A 29 -0.66 -16.06 7.45
C ASN A 29 -0.45 -17.53 7.84
N PHE A 30 -1.44 -18.43 7.65
CA PHE A 30 -1.32 -19.86 7.93
C PHE A 30 -0.71 -20.15 9.32
N GLY A 31 -1.13 -19.38 10.33
CA GLY A 31 -0.65 -19.51 11.71
C GLY A 31 0.65 -18.76 12.04
N LYS A 32 1.31 -18.12 11.07
CA LYS A 32 2.53 -17.34 11.31
C LYS A 32 2.21 -15.95 11.85
N LEU A 33 3.04 -15.47 12.78
CA LEU A 33 3.00 -14.11 13.32
C LEU A 33 4.41 -13.52 13.35
N CYS A 34 4.53 -12.22 13.05
CA CYS A 34 5.75 -11.46 13.31
C CYS A 34 5.86 -11.11 14.80
N ILE A 35 6.99 -10.54 15.21
CA ILE A 35 7.24 -10.17 16.62
C ILE A 35 6.14 -9.26 17.20
N LYS A 36 5.70 -8.26 16.43
CA LYS A 36 4.61 -7.35 16.84
C LYS A 36 3.30 -8.11 17.08
N GLY A 37 2.99 -9.08 16.22
CA GLY A 37 1.79 -9.91 16.35
C GLY A 37 1.86 -10.85 17.55
N LYS A 38 3.03 -11.45 17.83
CA LYS A 38 3.24 -12.34 18.99
C LYS A 38 3.09 -11.59 20.32
N ASN A 39 3.59 -10.35 20.38
CA ASN A 39 3.57 -9.52 21.59
C ASN A 39 2.30 -8.66 21.72
N LEU A 40 1.24 -8.97 20.96
CA LEU A 40 -0.01 -8.19 21.02
C LEU A 40 -0.63 -8.21 22.43
N GLY A 41 -0.49 -9.33 23.15
CA GLY A 41 -1.01 -9.49 24.51
C GLY A 41 -0.41 -8.48 25.50
N ASP A 42 0.86 -8.10 25.29
CA ASP A 42 1.58 -7.16 26.16
C ASP A 42 1.03 -5.72 26.02
N THR A 43 0.30 -5.43 24.94
CA THR A 43 -0.34 -4.11 24.72
C THR A 43 -1.69 -3.95 25.42
N LEU A 44 -2.18 -5.01 26.07
CA LEU A 44 -3.48 -5.01 26.74
C LEU A 44 -3.42 -4.51 28.19
N GLY A 45 -2.22 -4.17 28.70
CA GLY A 45 -2.04 -3.56 30.02
C GLY A 45 -2.87 -2.29 30.21
N ASN A 46 -3.11 -1.96 31.48
CA ASN A 46 -3.83 -0.75 31.89
C ASN A 46 -2.91 0.37 32.37
N ASP A 47 -1.60 0.17 32.30
CA ASP A 47 -0.61 1.18 32.67
C ASP A 47 -0.76 2.39 31.74
N ASN A 48 -1.05 3.55 32.32
CA ASN A 48 -1.34 4.81 31.61
C ASN A 48 -2.54 4.76 30.64
N ARG A 49 -3.48 3.83 30.81
CA ARG A 49 -4.72 3.80 30.02
C ARG A 49 -5.67 4.91 30.49
N LEU A 50 -6.15 5.72 29.55
CA LEU A 50 -7.20 6.71 29.81
C LEU A 50 -8.53 6.01 30.12
N ALA A 51 -8.87 5.89 31.41
CA ALA A 51 -10.06 5.16 31.88
C ALA A 51 -11.31 6.03 32.03
N LEU A 52 -11.14 7.35 32.17
CA LEU A 52 -12.23 8.32 32.35
C LEU A 52 -12.03 9.51 31.42
N PRO A 53 -13.13 10.12 30.93
CA PRO A 53 -13.04 11.28 30.08
C PRO A 53 -12.47 12.48 30.83
N GLN A 54 -11.81 13.38 30.09
CA GLN A 54 -11.26 14.61 30.64
C GLN A 54 -11.68 15.81 29.80
N ILE A 55 -11.94 16.94 30.47
CA ILE A 55 -12.15 18.25 29.85
C ILE A 55 -11.12 19.19 30.49
N ASN A 56 -10.27 19.83 29.68
CA ASN A 56 -9.20 20.70 30.16
C ASN A 56 -8.33 20.05 31.26
N ASN A 57 -7.90 18.80 31.03
CA ASN A 57 -7.12 17.97 31.97
C ASN A 57 -7.81 17.68 33.30
N GLN A 58 -9.12 17.89 33.42
CA GLN A 58 -9.91 17.52 34.60
C GLN A 58 -10.80 16.33 34.29
N MET A 59 -10.74 15.30 35.13
CA MET A 59 -11.60 14.12 35.04
C MET A 59 -13.09 14.49 35.14
N GLN A 60 -13.91 13.89 34.27
CA GLN A 60 -15.36 14.10 34.23
C GLN A 60 -16.11 12.77 34.17
N LYS A 61 -17.44 12.84 34.34
CA LYS A 61 -18.34 11.70 34.11
C LYS A 61 -18.82 11.69 32.66
N TRP A 62 -19.02 10.50 32.11
CA TRP A 62 -19.48 10.30 30.73
C TRP A 62 -20.70 11.14 30.32
N PRO A 63 -21.82 11.19 31.07
CA PRO A 63 -22.97 12.01 30.65
C PRO A 63 -22.62 13.48 30.46
N LYS A 64 -21.90 14.07 31.43
CA LYS A 64 -21.47 15.47 31.36
C LYS A 64 -20.50 15.73 30.19
N THR A 65 -19.61 14.78 29.89
CA THR A 65 -18.70 14.89 28.75
C THR A 65 -19.43 14.84 27.42
N LEU A 66 -20.40 13.93 27.27
CA LEU A 66 -21.20 13.80 26.05
C LEU A 66 -22.04 15.07 25.81
N ASP A 67 -22.71 15.57 26.85
CA ASP A 67 -23.47 16.83 26.78
C ASP A 67 -22.57 18.01 26.39
N TYR A 68 -21.36 18.08 26.96
CA TYR A 68 -20.40 19.11 26.63
C TYR A 68 -20.02 19.05 25.14
N VAL A 69 -19.56 17.90 24.64
CA VAL A 69 -19.16 17.73 23.22
C VAL A 69 -20.33 18.05 22.28
N ALA A 70 -21.52 17.51 22.54
CA ALA A 70 -22.71 17.76 21.73
C ALA A 70 -23.07 19.26 21.72
N SER A 71 -23.01 19.93 22.88
CA SER A 71 -23.30 21.37 22.96
C SER A 71 -22.28 22.23 22.21
N GLN A 72 -20.99 21.88 22.24
CA GLN A 72 -19.96 22.63 21.52
C GLN A 72 -20.10 22.46 20.01
N LEU A 73 -20.30 21.23 19.54
CA LEU A 73 -20.55 20.97 18.11
C LEU A 73 -21.80 21.72 17.63
N THR A 74 -22.91 21.60 18.35
CA THR A 74 -24.18 22.25 17.99
C THR A 74 -24.03 23.77 17.94
N LYS A 75 -23.45 24.39 18.98
CA LYS A 75 -23.22 25.85 19.01
C LYS A 75 -22.34 26.32 17.85
N THR A 76 -21.30 25.58 17.52
CA THR A 76 -20.38 25.93 16.43
C THR A 76 -21.10 25.83 15.09
N ILE A 77 -21.88 24.77 14.87
CA ILE A 77 -22.69 24.57 13.66
C ILE A 77 -23.77 25.65 13.53
N ASP A 78 -24.49 25.97 14.60
CA ASP A 78 -25.53 27.01 14.59
C ASP A 78 -24.96 28.39 14.23
N GLN A 79 -23.74 28.69 14.69
CA GLN A 79 -23.10 29.98 14.48
C GLN A 79 -22.38 30.09 13.13
N TYR A 80 -21.72 29.03 12.68
CA TYR A 80 -20.77 29.08 11.56
C TYR A 80 -21.11 28.10 10.42
N GLY A 81 -22.21 27.36 10.54
CA GLY A 81 -22.62 26.35 9.57
C GLY A 81 -21.91 24.99 9.76
N PRO A 82 -22.36 23.95 9.05
CA PRO A 82 -21.91 22.58 9.25
C PRO A 82 -20.43 22.35 8.89
N ASP A 83 -19.85 23.15 8.01
CA ASP A 83 -18.43 23.04 7.61
C ASP A 83 -17.45 23.63 8.65
N SER A 84 -17.96 24.17 9.76
CA SER A 84 -17.14 24.67 10.87
C SER A 84 -16.60 23.56 11.78
N VAL A 85 -17.07 22.32 11.63
CA VAL A 85 -16.64 21.16 12.40
C VAL A 85 -16.02 20.10 11.50
N ALA A 86 -15.15 19.26 12.06
CA ALA A 86 -14.48 18.20 11.32
C ALA A 86 -14.21 16.98 12.19
N PHE A 87 -14.23 15.80 11.58
CA PHE A 87 -13.78 14.54 12.19
C PHE A 87 -12.49 14.05 11.54
N TYR A 88 -11.44 13.87 12.34
CA TYR A 88 -10.23 13.18 11.90
C TYR A 88 -10.18 11.78 12.52
N THR A 89 -10.47 10.77 11.72
CA THR A 89 -10.58 9.37 12.19
C THR A 89 -9.38 8.53 11.76
N SER A 90 -9.48 7.20 11.85
CA SER A 90 -8.37 6.29 11.59
C SER A 90 -8.81 5.06 10.81
N GLY A 91 -7.95 4.58 9.91
CA GLY A 91 -8.07 3.26 9.28
C GLY A 91 -7.88 2.09 10.25
N GLN A 92 -7.61 2.36 11.53
CA GLN A 92 -7.55 1.36 12.61
C GLN A 92 -8.89 1.19 13.33
N LEU A 93 -9.91 1.98 12.98
CA LEU A 93 -11.27 1.78 13.49
C LEU A 93 -11.88 0.49 12.92
N LEU A 94 -12.89 -0.02 13.61
CA LEU A 94 -13.75 -1.05 13.05
C LEU A 94 -14.55 -0.46 11.88
N THR A 95 -14.93 -1.31 10.92
CA THR A 95 -15.73 -0.90 9.76
C THR A 95 -17.04 -0.24 10.18
N GLU A 96 -17.67 -0.77 11.23
CA GLU A 96 -18.91 -0.28 11.81
C GLU A 96 -18.74 1.12 12.43
N ASP A 97 -17.69 1.33 13.21
CA ASP A 97 -17.38 2.63 13.81
C ASP A 97 -17.12 3.69 12.73
N TYR A 98 -16.37 3.29 11.69
CA TYR A 98 -16.06 4.13 10.55
C TYR A 98 -17.31 4.53 9.76
N TYR A 99 -18.24 3.59 9.60
CA TYR A 99 -19.54 3.81 8.96
C TYR A 99 -20.39 4.78 9.79
N LEU A 100 -20.49 4.58 11.11
CA LEU A 100 -21.26 5.45 12.00
C LEU A 100 -20.72 6.88 11.99
N ALA A 101 -19.40 7.07 12.06
CA ALA A 101 -18.77 8.38 11.98
C ALA A 101 -19.06 9.10 10.65
N ASN A 102 -18.98 8.38 9.53
CA ASN A 102 -19.34 8.93 8.21
C ASN A 102 -20.83 9.28 8.12
N LYS A 103 -21.71 8.41 8.62
CA LYS A 103 -23.15 8.63 8.61
C LYS A 103 -23.53 9.86 9.43
N LEU A 104 -22.93 10.01 10.63
CA LEU A 104 -23.11 11.19 11.46
C LEU A 104 -22.65 12.47 10.73
N MET A 105 -21.42 12.49 10.22
CA MET A 105 -20.83 13.69 9.63
C MET A 105 -21.52 14.10 8.32
N LYS A 106 -21.66 13.17 7.38
CA LYS A 106 -22.20 13.46 6.04
C LYS A 106 -23.72 13.48 6.01
N GLY A 107 -24.37 12.60 6.78
CA GLY A 107 -25.81 12.38 6.71
C GLY A 107 -26.63 13.25 7.67
N PHE A 108 -26.11 13.56 8.86
CA PHE A 108 -26.85 14.31 9.89
C PHE A 108 -26.31 15.71 10.09
N ILE A 109 -24.98 15.86 10.21
CA ILE A 109 -24.35 17.20 10.29
C ILE A 109 -24.41 17.88 8.91
N GLY A 110 -24.30 17.11 7.82
CA GLY A 110 -24.41 17.63 6.47
C GLY A 110 -23.12 18.25 5.94
N SER A 111 -21.96 17.85 6.46
CA SER A 111 -20.66 18.31 5.98
C SER A 111 -19.78 17.16 5.48
N GLY A 112 -18.92 17.46 4.51
CA GLY A 112 -17.93 16.55 3.97
C GLY A 112 -16.64 16.46 4.80
N ASN A 113 -16.51 17.24 5.87
CA ASN A 113 -15.27 17.38 6.66
C ASN A 113 -15.00 16.17 7.57
N ILE A 114 -14.84 15.00 6.96
CA ILE A 114 -14.33 13.79 7.60
C ILE A 114 -13.19 13.22 6.77
N ASP A 115 -12.01 13.08 7.38
CA ASP A 115 -10.84 12.47 6.77
C ASP A 115 -10.05 11.67 7.79
N THR A 116 -9.05 10.91 7.35
CA THR A 116 -8.40 9.91 8.20
C THR A 116 -6.91 9.82 7.98
N ASN A 117 -6.21 9.16 8.91
CA ASN A 117 -4.79 8.85 8.72
C ASN A 117 -4.50 8.03 7.44
N SER A 118 -5.49 7.33 6.88
CA SER A 118 -5.33 6.63 5.59
C SER A 118 -5.11 7.58 4.42
N ARG A 119 -5.47 8.87 4.53
CA ARG A 119 -5.08 9.94 3.58
C ARG A 119 -3.57 9.98 3.38
N LEU A 120 -2.83 9.84 4.47
CA LEU A 120 -1.37 9.90 4.52
C LEU A 120 -0.70 8.61 4.01
N CYS A 121 -1.48 7.61 3.61
CA CYS A 121 -1.01 6.25 3.36
C CYS A 121 -1.45 5.70 2.00
N MET A 122 -2.77 5.63 1.76
CA MET A 122 -3.33 4.89 0.61
C MET A 122 -3.96 5.79 -0.45
N SER A 123 -4.09 7.10 -0.21
CA SER A 123 -4.81 8.01 -1.12
C SER A 123 -4.30 7.99 -2.56
N SER A 124 -2.98 7.87 -2.75
CA SER A 124 -2.35 7.76 -4.07
C SER A 124 -2.71 6.45 -4.78
N ALA A 125 -2.65 5.32 -4.06
CA ALA A 125 -3.03 4.02 -4.61
C ALA A 125 -4.52 3.97 -5.00
N VAL A 126 -5.41 4.47 -4.14
CA VAL A 126 -6.85 4.56 -4.42
C VAL A 126 -7.10 5.37 -5.70
N SER A 127 -6.40 6.50 -5.86
CA SER A 127 -6.55 7.36 -7.03
C SER A 127 -6.00 6.68 -8.29
N ALA A 128 -4.89 5.95 -8.18
CA ALA A 128 -4.29 5.21 -9.29
C ALA A 128 -5.20 4.07 -9.75
N HIS A 129 -5.74 3.28 -8.82
CA HIS A 129 -6.72 2.22 -9.12
C HIS A 129 -7.97 2.77 -9.79
N LYS A 130 -8.56 3.85 -9.26
CA LYS A 130 -9.74 4.46 -9.89
C LYS A 130 -9.48 4.97 -11.31
N ARG A 131 -8.30 5.57 -11.56
CA ARG A 131 -7.90 5.99 -12.92
C ARG A 131 -7.73 4.80 -13.87
N ALA A 132 -7.19 3.69 -13.39
CA ALA A 132 -6.89 2.52 -14.22
C ALA A 132 -8.08 1.57 -14.41
N PHE A 133 -8.92 1.42 -13.38
CA PHE A 133 -9.93 0.37 -13.29
C PHE A 133 -11.36 0.90 -13.10
N GLY A 134 -11.54 2.22 -12.92
CA GLY A 134 -12.82 2.83 -12.59
C GLY A 134 -13.25 2.69 -11.12
N GLU A 135 -12.62 1.78 -10.36
CA GLU A 135 -12.88 1.52 -8.95
C GLU A 135 -11.58 1.27 -8.18
N ASP A 136 -11.62 1.41 -6.85
CA ASP A 136 -10.52 1.00 -5.99
C ASP A 136 -10.51 -0.52 -5.82
N ILE A 137 -9.80 -1.20 -6.71
CA ILE A 137 -9.66 -2.66 -6.71
C ILE A 137 -8.19 -3.06 -6.72
N VAL A 138 -7.88 -4.13 -5.99
CA VAL A 138 -6.60 -4.83 -6.09
C VAL A 138 -6.84 -6.09 -6.93
N PRO A 139 -6.24 -6.22 -8.13
CA PRO A 139 -6.60 -7.27 -9.10
C PRO A 139 -6.02 -8.66 -8.76
N MET A 140 -5.57 -8.87 -7.52
CA MET A 140 -4.86 -10.08 -7.11
C MET A 140 -4.96 -10.32 -5.60
N SER A 141 -4.56 -11.52 -5.18
CA SER A 141 -4.59 -11.98 -3.79
C SER A 141 -3.19 -12.28 -3.25
N TYR A 142 -3.06 -12.49 -1.93
CA TYR A 142 -1.79 -12.96 -1.36
C TYR A 142 -1.33 -14.31 -1.94
N SER A 143 -2.26 -15.15 -2.41
CA SER A 143 -1.91 -16.45 -3.00
C SER A 143 -1.17 -16.33 -4.33
N ASP A 144 -1.30 -15.19 -5.01
CA ASP A 144 -0.64 -14.92 -6.28
C ASP A 144 0.84 -14.57 -6.07
N ILE A 145 1.19 -13.94 -4.94
CA ILE A 145 2.57 -13.51 -4.64
C ILE A 145 3.55 -14.69 -4.73
N ILE A 146 3.22 -15.82 -4.11
CA ILE A 146 4.08 -17.02 -4.10
C ILE A 146 3.98 -17.87 -5.38
N LYS A 147 3.08 -17.53 -6.30
CA LYS A 147 2.94 -18.20 -7.61
C LYS A 147 3.63 -17.43 -8.74
N ALA A 148 4.11 -16.21 -8.46
CA ALA A 148 4.87 -15.40 -9.39
C ALA A 148 6.26 -16.01 -9.62
N ASP A 149 6.78 -15.91 -10.85
CA ASP A 149 8.14 -16.30 -11.20
C ASP A 149 9.12 -15.11 -11.08
N LEU A 150 8.56 -13.89 -11.12
CA LEU A 150 9.25 -12.64 -10.81
C LEU A 150 8.43 -11.82 -9.80
N ILE A 151 9.08 -11.41 -8.71
CA ILE A 151 8.53 -10.46 -7.73
C ILE A 151 9.33 -9.17 -7.81
N VAL A 152 8.67 -8.05 -8.05
CA VAL A 152 9.28 -6.71 -8.09
C VAL A 152 8.80 -5.93 -6.86
N LEU A 153 9.71 -5.59 -5.95
CA LEU A 153 9.44 -4.80 -4.76
C LEU A 153 9.80 -3.34 -5.03
N THR A 154 8.82 -2.47 -5.19
CA THR A 154 9.04 -1.06 -5.54
C THR A 154 8.72 -0.15 -4.36
N GLY A 155 9.74 0.47 -3.78
CA GLY A 155 9.58 1.34 -2.60
C GLY A 155 8.94 0.62 -1.41
N SER A 156 9.22 -0.68 -1.27
CA SER A 156 8.58 -1.57 -0.29
C SER A 156 9.61 -2.38 0.49
N ASN A 157 9.73 -2.08 1.78
CA ASN A 157 10.56 -2.84 2.72
C ASN A 157 9.73 -3.92 3.43
N LEU A 158 9.37 -4.98 2.69
CA LEU A 158 8.54 -6.07 3.20
C LEU A 158 9.10 -6.73 4.46
N ALA A 159 10.42 -6.87 4.58
CA ALA A 159 11.06 -7.51 5.74
C ALA A 159 10.61 -6.90 7.07
N TRP A 160 10.39 -5.58 7.12
CA TRP A 160 9.98 -4.87 8.33
C TRP A 160 8.49 -4.50 8.34
N CYS A 161 7.95 -4.11 7.19
CA CYS A 161 6.60 -3.59 7.06
C CYS A 161 5.56 -4.71 6.88
N HIS A 162 5.90 -5.78 6.18
CA HIS A 162 5.02 -6.93 5.91
C HIS A 162 5.72 -8.28 6.14
N PRO A 163 6.21 -8.55 7.37
CA PRO A 163 7.17 -9.64 7.59
C PRO A 163 6.63 -11.03 7.26
N VAL A 164 5.32 -11.26 7.42
CA VAL A 164 4.71 -12.56 7.09
C VAL A 164 4.80 -12.85 5.59
N ILE A 165 4.54 -11.85 4.74
CA ILE A 165 4.66 -11.97 3.28
C ILE A 165 6.12 -12.17 2.89
N TYR A 166 7.04 -11.38 3.47
CA TYR A 166 8.48 -11.54 3.25
C TYR A 166 8.97 -12.97 3.57
N GLN A 167 8.50 -13.54 4.68
CA GLN A 167 8.83 -14.91 5.07
C GLN A 167 8.27 -15.94 4.08
N GLN A 168 7.05 -15.75 3.58
CA GLN A 168 6.47 -16.61 2.54
C GLN A 168 7.30 -16.57 1.25
N ILE A 169 7.72 -15.38 0.79
CA ILE A 169 8.58 -15.22 -0.39
C ILE A 169 9.93 -15.92 -0.18
N ARG A 170 10.56 -15.74 0.99
CA ARG A 170 11.84 -16.38 1.33
C ARG A 170 11.76 -17.91 1.31
N GLU A 171 10.71 -18.46 1.92
CA GLU A 171 10.47 -19.91 1.91
C GLU A 171 10.21 -20.43 0.50
N GLU A 172 9.45 -19.69 -0.30
CA GLU A 172 9.17 -20.09 -1.67
C GLU A 172 10.44 -20.04 -2.54
N LYS A 173 11.25 -19.00 -2.42
CA LYS A 173 12.54 -18.90 -3.11
C LYS A 173 13.52 -20.00 -2.72
N THR A 174 13.44 -20.51 -1.49
CA THR A 174 14.25 -21.67 -1.06
C THR A 174 13.82 -22.95 -1.78
N LYS A 175 12.53 -23.11 -2.08
CA LYS A 175 11.98 -24.26 -2.82
C LYS A 175 12.12 -24.10 -4.34
N ARG A 176 12.05 -22.86 -4.82
CA ARG A 176 12.11 -22.44 -6.22
C ARG A 176 13.27 -21.47 -6.43
N PRO A 177 14.53 -21.94 -6.54
CA PRO A 177 15.69 -21.07 -6.73
C PRO A 177 15.63 -20.22 -8.02
N GLU A 178 14.78 -20.60 -8.97
CA GLU A 178 14.49 -19.86 -10.19
C GLU A 178 13.63 -18.60 -9.95
N LEU A 179 12.88 -18.53 -8.84
CA LEU A 179 12.09 -17.35 -8.46
C LEU A 179 13.01 -16.13 -8.32
N LYS A 180 12.76 -15.11 -9.15
CA LYS A 180 13.51 -13.86 -9.12
C LYS A 180 12.83 -12.80 -8.27
N VAL A 181 13.63 -12.09 -7.50
CA VAL A 181 13.21 -10.94 -6.70
C VAL A 181 14.02 -9.73 -7.12
N VAL A 182 13.34 -8.71 -7.64
CA VAL A 182 13.91 -7.40 -7.92
C VAL A 182 13.50 -6.45 -6.81
N VAL A 183 14.42 -5.68 -6.27
CA VAL A 183 14.11 -4.58 -5.35
C VAL A 183 14.43 -3.26 -6.04
N ILE A 184 13.47 -2.35 -6.09
CA ILE A 184 13.59 -0.98 -6.61
C ILE A 184 13.42 -0.06 -5.41
N ASP A 185 14.53 0.36 -4.82
CA ASP A 185 14.55 1.21 -3.62
C ASP A 185 15.85 2.02 -3.61
N PRO A 186 15.82 3.35 -3.43
CA PRO A 186 17.03 4.16 -3.24
C PRO A 186 17.92 3.70 -2.10
N ARG A 187 17.37 2.95 -1.13
CA ARG A 187 18.05 2.49 0.07
C ARG A 187 18.31 0.99 0.01
N VAL A 188 19.45 0.59 0.57
CA VAL A 188 19.66 -0.81 0.98
C VAL A 188 18.84 -1.07 2.24
N THR A 189 17.96 -2.06 2.21
CA THR A 189 17.08 -2.43 3.33
C THR A 189 17.17 -3.93 3.58
N ALA A 190 16.63 -4.45 4.70
CA ALA A 190 16.60 -5.90 4.92
C ALA A 190 15.88 -6.68 3.80
N SER A 191 15.01 -6.03 3.01
CA SER A 191 14.36 -6.68 1.88
C SER A 191 15.32 -6.96 0.70
N THR A 192 16.45 -6.24 0.61
CA THR A 192 17.47 -6.47 -0.43
C THR A 192 18.23 -7.78 -0.22
N GLU A 193 18.17 -8.38 0.97
CA GLU A 193 18.80 -9.69 1.25
C GLU A 193 18.21 -10.81 0.37
N LEU A 194 16.95 -10.69 -0.07
CA LEU A 194 16.34 -11.66 -1.00
C LEU A 194 16.53 -11.30 -2.47
N ALA A 195 17.06 -10.12 -2.78
CA ALA A 195 17.09 -9.60 -4.15
C ALA A 195 18.11 -10.34 -5.02
N ASP A 196 17.70 -10.76 -6.22
CA ASP A 196 18.63 -11.11 -7.30
C ASP A 196 19.17 -9.86 -8.01
N LEU A 197 18.39 -8.78 -7.99
CA LEU A 197 18.72 -7.48 -8.57
C LEU A 197 18.19 -6.36 -7.66
N HIS A 198 19.06 -5.45 -7.25
CA HIS A 198 18.68 -4.24 -6.52
C HIS A 198 18.95 -3.03 -7.40
N LEU A 199 17.90 -2.31 -7.76
CA LEU A 199 17.94 -1.06 -8.51
C LEU A 199 17.89 0.12 -7.54
N MET A 200 19.05 0.69 -7.24
CA MET A 200 19.20 1.89 -6.42
C MET A 200 18.90 3.17 -7.21
N ILE A 201 17.63 3.36 -7.56
CA ILE A 201 17.18 4.59 -8.22
C ILE A 201 17.37 5.81 -7.29
N LYS A 202 17.53 7.00 -7.86
CA LYS A 202 17.33 8.27 -7.14
C LYS A 202 15.85 8.40 -6.77
N ALA A 203 15.57 9.09 -5.67
CA ALA A 203 14.20 9.37 -5.23
C ALA A 203 13.38 10.01 -6.37
N GLY A 204 12.20 9.45 -6.66
CA GLY A 204 11.34 9.88 -7.77
C GLY A 204 11.72 9.34 -9.15
N GLY A 205 12.78 8.53 -9.26
CA GLY A 205 13.21 7.93 -10.53
C GLY A 205 12.34 6.77 -11.00
N ASP A 206 11.44 6.25 -10.16
CA ASP A 206 10.57 5.10 -10.43
C ASP A 206 9.54 5.38 -11.53
N LEU A 207 8.87 6.55 -11.53
CA LEU A 207 7.98 6.98 -12.63
C LEU A 207 8.67 6.81 -13.97
N CYS A 208 9.92 7.28 -14.03
CA CYS A 208 10.70 7.25 -15.24
C CYS A 208 11.13 5.84 -15.65
N LEU A 209 11.51 5.02 -14.68
CA LEU A 209 11.84 3.62 -14.91
C LEU A 209 10.65 2.85 -15.50
N PHE A 210 9.45 3.02 -14.95
CA PHE A 210 8.25 2.34 -15.43
C PHE A 210 7.73 2.91 -16.76
N ASN A 211 7.84 4.21 -17.02
CA ASN A 211 7.57 4.77 -18.35
C ASN A 211 8.57 4.27 -19.41
N GLY A 212 9.84 4.11 -19.03
CA GLY A 212 10.84 3.46 -19.88
C GLY A 212 10.49 1.99 -20.15
N LEU A 213 10.03 1.26 -19.14
CA LEU A 213 9.59 -0.13 -19.27
C LEU A 213 8.40 -0.24 -20.24
N LEU A 214 7.41 0.64 -20.11
CA LEU A 214 6.24 0.66 -21.00
C LEU A 214 6.66 0.84 -22.47
N ASN A 215 7.55 1.79 -22.75
CA ASN A 215 8.10 1.98 -24.10
C ASN A 215 8.91 0.77 -24.57
N TYR A 216 9.73 0.19 -23.70
CA TYR A 216 10.50 -1.01 -24.03
C TYR A 216 9.58 -2.18 -24.42
N LEU A 217 8.49 -2.39 -23.68
CA LEU A 217 7.50 -3.43 -24.00
C LEU A 217 6.88 -3.21 -25.38
N ASN A 218 6.54 -1.96 -25.71
CA ASN A 218 6.00 -1.59 -27.03
C ASN A 218 7.01 -1.82 -28.16
N GLU A 219 8.22 -1.26 -28.02
CA GLU A 219 9.27 -1.29 -29.05
C GLU A 219 9.77 -2.70 -29.36
N ASN A 220 9.62 -3.64 -28.41
CA ASN A 220 10.07 -5.02 -28.54
C ASN A 220 8.91 -6.03 -28.74
N GLY A 221 7.68 -5.56 -29.01
CA GLY A 221 6.55 -6.43 -29.36
C GLY A 221 5.99 -7.28 -28.21
N TYR A 222 6.12 -6.82 -26.96
CA TYR A 222 5.53 -7.46 -25.77
C TYR A 222 4.15 -6.90 -25.40
N ILE A 223 3.62 -5.97 -26.19
CA ILE A 223 2.25 -5.47 -26.10
C ILE A 223 1.46 -6.18 -27.21
N ASP A 224 0.55 -7.06 -26.79
CA ASP A 224 -0.34 -7.77 -27.70
C ASP A 224 -1.54 -6.89 -28.04
N GLY A 225 -1.43 -6.16 -29.16
CA GLY A 225 -2.47 -5.24 -29.63
C GLY A 225 -3.79 -5.92 -30.00
N ASP A 226 -3.80 -7.25 -30.18
CA ASP A 226 -4.99 -7.99 -30.63
C ASP A 226 -5.80 -8.59 -29.47
N SER A 227 -5.20 -8.84 -28.29
CA SER A 227 -5.92 -9.48 -27.17
C SER A 227 -6.54 -8.52 -26.15
N LEU A 228 -6.12 -7.24 -26.11
CA LEU A 228 -6.61 -6.25 -25.15
C LEU A 228 -6.84 -4.90 -25.85
N THR A 229 -8.10 -4.53 -26.09
CA THR A 229 -8.45 -3.16 -26.46
C THR A 229 -8.32 -2.27 -25.22
N ILE A 230 -7.17 -1.60 -25.07
CA ILE A 230 -6.88 -0.68 -23.97
C ILE A 230 -7.16 0.74 -24.47
N GLU A 231 -8.20 1.37 -23.94
CA GLU A 231 -8.50 2.77 -24.22
C GLU A 231 -7.35 3.67 -23.73
N GLY A 232 -6.88 4.58 -24.58
CA GLY A 232 -5.82 5.53 -24.24
C GLY A 232 -4.39 4.96 -24.25
N LEU A 233 -4.17 3.74 -24.76
CA LEU A 233 -2.82 3.14 -24.83
C LEU A 233 -1.84 3.99 -25.66
N ASP A 234 -2.26 4.47 -26.84
CA ASP A 234 -1.41 5.30 -27.71
C ASP A 234 -0.99 6.61 -27.03
N ASP A 235 -1.93 7.25 -26.32
CA ASP A 235 -1.65 8.47 -25.55
C ASP A 235 -0.70 8.19 -24.38
N ALA A 236 -0.89 7.05 -23.69
CA ALA A 236 -0.02 6.63 -22.61
C ALA A 236 1.42 6.35 -23.10
N LEU A 237 1.57 5.66 -24.23
CA LEU A 237 2.86 5.41 -24.86
C LEU A 237 3.54 6.72 -25.29
N LEU A 238 2.80 7.62 -25.91
CA LEU A 238 3.31 8.92 -26.32
C LEU A 238 3.71 9.79 -25.13
N SER A 239 2.94 9.77 -24.04
CA SER A 239 3.29 10.45 -22.79
C SER A 239 4.54 9.84 -22.14
N ALA A 240 4.59 8.52 -22.00
CA ALA A 240 5.74 7.82 -21.44
C ALA A 240 7.02 8.11 -22.25
N LYS A 241 6.92 8.15 -23.58
CA LYS A 241 8.05 8.49 -24.46
C LYS A 241 8.53 9.93 -24.26
N LYS A 242 7.61 10.89 -24.13
CA LYS A 242 7.94 12.29 -23.82
C LYS A 242 8.66 12.39 -22.48
N ASP A 243 8.15 11.70 -21.48
CA ASP A 243 8.76 11.65 -20.15
C ASP A 243 10.18 11.11 -20.26
N CYS A 244 10.47 10.07 -21.05
CA CYS A 244 11.83 9.57 -21.18
C CYS A 244 12.79 10.45 -22.03
N MET A 245 12.28 11.34 -22.88
CA MET A 245 13.06 12.03 -23.93
C MET A 245 13.29 13.53 -23.73
N GLN A 246 12.59 14.22 -22.81
CA GLN A 246 12.77 15.66 -22.64
C GLN A 246 14.17 15.99 -22.09
N LYS A 247 15.04 16.51 -22.95
CA LYS A 247 16.43 16.88 -22.62
C LYS A 247 16.55 18.27 -21.97
N ASN A 248 15.51 19.12 -22.04
CA ASN A 248 15.61 20.57 -21.83
C ASN A 248 14.45 21.24 -21.03
N SER A 249 13.59 20.55 -20.26
CA SER A 249 12.64 21.30 -19.41
C SER A 249 13.32 21.77 -18.14
N THR A 250 13.07 23.03 -17.81
CA THR A 250 13.43 23.67 -16.55
C THR A 250 12.46 23.33 -15.40
N ARG A 251 11.48 22.46 -15.64
CA ARG A 251 10.56 21.99 -14.59
C ARG A 251 11.26 21.00 -13.66
N SER A 252 11.24 21.29 -12.37
CA SER A 252 11.50 20.30 -11.32
C SER A 252 10.56 19.10 -11.50
N GLY A 253 11.11 17.89 -11.67
CA GLY A 253 10.31 16.66 -11.80
C GLY A 253 10.34 15.98 -13.17
N GLU A 254 11.20 16.39 -14.11
CA GLU A 254 11.38 15.65 -15.36
C GLU A 254 11.92 14.23 -15.13
N CYS A 255 11.20 13.24 -15.64
CA CYS A 255 11.75 11.92 -15.92
C CYS A 255 12.87 12.05 -16.96
N GLN A 256 14.03 11.47 -16.72
CA GLN A 256 15.00 11.16 -17.78
C GLN A 256 15.68 9.87 -17.36
N LEU A 257 15.59 8.83 -18.19
CA LEU A 257 16.00 7.47 -17.79
C LEU A 257 17.49 7.42 -17.41
N ASP A 258 18.33 8.18 -18.11
CA ASP A 258 19.77 8.31 -17.81
C ASP A 258 20.08 9.08 -16.50
N LYS A 259 19.09 9.78 -15.92
CA LYS A 259 19.25 10.57 -14.68
C LYS A 259 18.77 9.86 -13.41
N ILE A 260 18.08 8.73 -13.53
CA ILE A 260 17.51 7.98 -12.40
C ILE A 260 18.57 7.30 -11.53
N GLY A 261 19.85 7.37 -11.88
CA GLY A 261 20.94 6.81 -11.08
C GLY A 261 21.25 5.33 -11.35
N LEU A 262 20.70 4.76 -12.42
CA LEU A 262 21.01 3.40 -12.86
C LEU A 262 21.85 3.42 -14.14
N SER A 263 22.70 2.41 -14.31
CA SER A 263 23.38 2.14 -15.57
C SER A 263 22.40 1.58 -16.61
N LYS A 264 22.73 1.75 -17.90
CA LYS A 264 21.97 1.14 -19.00
C LYS A 264 21.85 -0.37 -18.87
N LYS A 265 22.88 -1.03 -18.33
CA LYS A 265 22.88 -2.48 -18.10
C LYS A 265 21.83 -2.88 -17.07
N GLU A 266 21.73 -2.16 -15.96
CA GLU A 266 20.73 -2.42 -14.91
C GLU A 266 19.32 -2.20 -15.43
N ILE A 267 19.09 -1.09 -16.14
CA ILE A 267 17.81 -0.76 -16.78
C ILE A 267 17.40 -1.88 -17.75
N ASN A 268 18.27 -2.23 -18.69
CA ASN A 268 17.98 -3.28 -19.68
C ASN A 268 17.76 -4.63 -19.02
N SER A 269 18.54 -4.97 -17.98
CA SER A 269 18.37 -6.24 -17.25
C SER A 269 16.98 -6.33 -16.61
N PHE A 270 16.50 -5.24 -16.00
CA PHE A 270 15.15 -5.19 -15.43
C PHE A 270 14.08 -5.25 -16.52
N PHE A 271 14.24 -4.50 -17.62
CA PHE A 271 13.28 -4.47 -18.71
C PHE A 271 13.14 -5.85 -19.38
N GLU A 272 14.25 -6.51 -19.68
CA GLU A 272 14.25 -7.87 -20.22
C GLU A 272 13.61 -8.88 -19.26
N LEU A 273 13.93 -8.77 -17.97
CA LEU A 273 13.38 -9.67 -16.95
C LEU A 273 11.86 -9.50 -16.82
N PHE A 274 11.37 -8.26 -16.82
CA PHE A 274 9.94 -7.99 -16.81
C PHE A 274 9.27 -8.43 -18.12
N ALA A 275 9.89 -8.17 -19.26
CA ALA A 275 9.29 -8.48 -20.55
C ALA A 275 9.09 -10.00 -20.74
N ARG A 276 10.09 -10.80 -20.39
CA ARG A 276 10.11 -12.27 -20.61
C ARG A 276 9.31 -13.10 -19.63
N ASN A 277 8.94 -12.56 -18.47
CA ASN A 277 8.16 -13.31 -17.47
C ASN A 277 6.66 -13.04 -17.63
N ASP A 278 5.85 -14.09 -17.62
CA ASP A 278 4.38 -13.98 -17.69
C ASP A 278 3.75 -13.83 -16.30
N LYS A 279 4.35 -14.46 -15.29
CA LYS A 279 3.89 -14.43 -13.89
C LYS A 279 4.73 -13.44 -13.09
N ILE A 280 4.29 -12.19 -13.10
CA ILE A 280 5.00 -11.08 -12.42
C ILE A 280 4.08 -10.44 -11.41
N VAL A 281 4.56 -10.32 -10.17
CA VAL A 281 3.90 -9.52 -9.15
C VAL A 281 4.76 -8.30 -8.84
N THR A 282 4.21 -7.10 -9.04
CA THR A 282 4.85 -5.85 -8.62
C THR A 282 4.20 -5.35 -7.34
N ILE A 283 4.92 -5.44 -6.22
CA ILE A 283 4.48 -4.99 -4.90
C ILE A 283 5.03 -3.59 -4.65
N PHE A 284 4.15 -2.62 -4.41
CA PHE A 284 4.55 -1.26 -4.04
C PHE A 284 3.91 -0.83 -2.71
N SER A 285 4.46 0.22 -2.10
CA SER A 285 3.96 0.73 -0.83
C SER A 285 4.30 2.22 -0.68
N GLN A 286 4.62 2.67 0.53
CA GLN A 286 4.82 4.09 0.84
C GLN A 286 5.94 4.77 0.05
N GLY A 287 6.95 4.05 -0.43
CA GLY A 287 7.95 4.64 -1.33
C GLY A 287 7.38 5.14 -2.67
N ILE A 288 6.20 4.64 -3.06
CA ILE A 288 5.40 5.14 -4.19
C ILE A 288 4.26 6.04 -3.69
N ASN A 289 3.52 5.62 -2.66
CA ASN A 289 2.31 6.32 -2.26
C ASN A 289 2.58 7.70 -1.61
N GLN A 290 3.65 7.84 -0.83
CA GLN A 290 4.02 9.09 -0.13
C GLN A 290 4.91 9.96 -1.01
N SER A 291 4.33 10.42 -2.11
CA SER A 291 5.00 11.25 -3.10
C SER A 291 4.03 12.28 -3.67
N VAL A 292 4.56 13.44 -4.04
CA VAL A 292 3.81 14.48 -4.76
C VAL A 292 3.31 13.98 -6.13
N GLN A 293 3.90 12.92 -6.67
CA GLN A 293 3.51 12.24 -7.91
C GLN A 293 3.00 10.81 -7.66
N GLY A 294 2.64 10.47 -6.42
CA GLY A 294 2.36 9.07 -6.04
C GLY A 294 1.24 8.40 -6.84
N THR A 295 0.26 9.18 -7.30
CA THR A 295 -0.81 8.63 -8.16
C THR A 295 -0.26 8.25 -9.54
N ASP A 296 0.56 9.12 -10.14
CA ASP A 296 1.12 8.89 -11.48
C ASP A 296 2.17 7.77 -11.44
N GLN A 297 2.95 7.68 -10.36
CA GLN A 297 3.87 6.57 -10.12
C GLN A 297 3.13 5.22 -10.01
N GLY A 298 2.02 5.18 -9.26
CA GLY A 298 1.15 4.00 -9.21
C GLY A 298 0.58 3.63 -10.59
N ASN A 299 0.11 4.61 -11.36
CA ASN A 299 -0.38 4.38 -12.72
C ASN A 299 0.72 3.88 -13.66
N ALA A 300 1.96 4.38 -13.58
CA ALA A 300 3.07 3.91 -14.41
C ALA A 300 3.36 2.41 -14.20
N ILE A 301 3.29 1.93 -12.95
CA ILE A 301 3.38 0.51 -12.61
C ILE A 301 2.20 -0.26 -13.24
N ILE A 302 0.97 0.20 -13.01
CA ILE A 302 -0.25 -0.47 -13.50
C ILE A 302 -0.27 -0.53 -15.03
N ASN A 303 0.14 0.53 -15.72
CA ASN A 303 0.18 0.60 -17.19
C ASN A 303 1.07 -0.49 -17.78
N CYS A 304 2.21 -0.80 -17.17
CA CYS A 304 3.09 -1.88 -17.62
C CYS A 304 2.38 -3.24 -17.54
N HIS A 305 1.61 -3.50 -16.48
CA HIS A 305 0.84 -4.74 -16.32
C HIS A 305 -0.35 -4.82 -17.28
N LEU A 306 -1.10 -3.72 -17.47
CA LEU A 306 -2.21 -3.65 -18.41
C LEU A 306 -1.74 -3.87 -19.85
N ALA A 307 -0.74 -3.09 -20.29
CA ALA A 307 -0.25 -3.11 -21.67
C ALA A 307 0.37 -4.45 -22.08
N SER A 308 1.00 -5.17 -21.13
CA SER A 308 1.57 -6.50 -21.40
C SER A 308 0.63 -7.66 -21.07
N GLY A 309 -0.63 -7.39 -20.69
CA GLY A 309 -1.60 -8.42 -20.31
C GLY A 309 -1.19 -9.26 -19.10
N LYS A 310 -0.37 -8.70 -18.19
CA LYS A 310 0.16 -9.33 -16.96
C LYS A 310 -0.67 -8.96 -15.75
N ILE A 311 -1.99 -9.15 -15.86
CA ILE A 311 -3.00 -8.82 -14.86
C ILE A 311 -4.19 -9.77 -15.02
N GLY A 312 -4.91 -10.06 -13.94
CA GLY A 312 -6.05 -10.99 -13.97
C GLY A 312 -5.65 -12.45 -14.23
N LYS A 313 -4.36 -12.77 -14.11
CA LYS A 313 -3.78 -14.11 -14.28
C LYS A 313 -3.14 -14.55 -12.97
N VAL A 314 -3.12 -15.86 -12.71
CA VAL A 314 -2.52 -16.43 -11.51
C VAL A 314 -1.05 -16.04 -11.41
N GLY A 315 -0.67 -15.45 -10.27
CA GLY A 315 0.71 -15.00 -10.04
C GLY A 315 1.12 -13.78 -10.88
N SER A 316 0.16 -12.98 -11.37
CA SER A 316 0.45 -11.83 -12.22
C SER A 316 -0.43 -10.62 -11.90
N GLY A 317 0.19 -9.49 -11.55
CA GLY A 317 -0.50 -8.23 -11.34
C GLY A 317 0.24 -7.21 -10.45
N PRO A 318 -0.23 -5.96 -10.44
CA PRO A 318 0.19 -4.94 -9.47
C PRO A 318 -0.48 -5.15 -8.10
N PHE A 319 0.27 -4.96 -7.01
CA PHE A 319 -0.18 -5.10 -5.62
C PHE A 319 0.28 -3.90 -4.76
N SER A 320 -0.64 -3.00 -4.40
CA SER A 320 -0.35 -1.91 -3.44
C SER A 320 -0.40 -2.36 -1.97
#